data_AF-A0A1V2I145-F1
#
_entry.id   AF-A0A1V2I145-F1
#
_cell.length_a   1.000
_cell.length_b   1.000
_cell.length_c   1.000
_cell.angle_alpha   90.00
_cell.angle_beta   90.00
_cell.angle_gamma   90.00
#
_symmetry.space_group_name_H-M   'P 1'
#
loop_
_entity.id
_entity.type
_entity.pdbx_description
1 polymer ?
#
loop_
_entity_poly.entity_id
_entity_poly.type
_entity_poly.pdbx_seq_one_letter_code
_entity_poly.pdbx_strand_id
1 'polypeptide(L)'
;MTGLPDGGAVPHHAELVAAARALTAAADYGSLALWGGRVAHGLRFTSRRLDGTPIPGAPVKQTVTETDTGSVDRREDPSPAEHATGVEQIADLYAGWPTGAAHRLLMLAPGAIGQLLEADDQACRFQFCGLGGPVTEQARWVSVAFGGWVAAVPAADAAPLTSHFAERHPTGDLFDLGGQWAMLEIDVVEAFVRTGYGRVRLDTDDARSLLAP
;
A
#
# COMPACT_ATOMS: atom_id res chain seq x y z
N MET A 1 15.12 -48.91 5.29
CA MET A 1 15.56 -47.54 4.92
C MET A 1 14.71 -47.11 3.74
N THR A 2 13.60 -46.44 4.03
CA THR A 2 12.71 -45.82 3.05
C THR A 2 13.37 -44.54 2.55
N GLY A 3 13.49 -44.40 1.23
CA GLY A 3 14.10 -43.25 0.58
C GLY A 3 13.37 -41.95 0.93
N LEU A 4 14.15 -40.91 1.24
CA LEU A 4 13.64 -39.55 1.24
C LEU A 4 13.12 -39.21 -0.16
N PRO A 5 11.96 -38.57 -0.29
CA PRO A 5 11.58 -37.96 -1.56
C PRO A 5 12.52 -36.79 -1.85
N ASP A 6 13.43 -37.01 -2.80
CA ASP A 6 14.08 -35.96 -3.57
C ASP A 6 13.02 -35.16 -4.34
N GLY A 7 13.21 -33.85 -4.42
CA GLY A 7 12.55 -33.02 -5.45
C GLY A 7 11.41 -32.13 -4.96
N GLY A 8 11.66 -31.28 -3.95
CA GLY A 8 10.91 -30.03 -3.87
C GLY A 8 11.31 -29.18 -5.08
N ALA A 9 10.43 -29.08 -6.09
CA ALA A 9 10.65 -28.19 -7.23
C ALA A 9 10.99 -26.78 -6.70
N VAL A 10 12.09 -26.20 -7.18
CA VAL A 10 12.39 -24.79 -6.90
C VAL A 10 11.24 -23.99 -7.49
N PRO A 11 10.51 -23.18 -6.68
CA PRO A 11 9.40 -22.40 -7.20
C PRO A 11 9.87 -21.54 -8.36
N HIS A 12 9.09 -21.52 -9.44
CA HIS A 12 9.42 -20.70 -10.58
C HIS A 12 9.39 -19.22 -10.18
N HIS A 13 10.26 -18.40 -10.77
CA HIS A 13 10.36 -16.96 -10.49
C HIS A 13 8.98 -16.26 -10.40
N ALA A 14 8.06 -16.60 -11.31
CA ALA A 14 6.70 -16.07 -11.35
C ALA A 14 5.86 -16.40 -10.09
N GLU A 15 6.02 -17.58 -9.51
CA GLU A 15 5.29 -17.99 -8.30
C GLU A 15 5.77 -17.21 -7.07
N LEU A 16 7.09 -16.96 -6.97
CA LEU A 16 7.66 -16.13 -5.92
C LEU A 16 7.14 -14.69 -6.01
N VAL A 17 7.08 -14.14 -7.22
CA VAL A 17 6.54 -12.80 -7.48
C VAL A 17 5.05 -12.73 -7.16
N ALA A 18 4.25 -13.73 -7.56
CA ALA A 18 2.83 -13.78 -7.23
C ALA A 18 2.58 -13.86 -5.72
N ALA A 19 3.36 -14.67 -5.00
CA ALA A 19 3.25 -14.78 -3.55
C ALA A 19 3.67 -13.47 -2.84
N ALA A 20 4.70 -12.79 -3.34
CA ALA A 20 5.13 -11.49 -2.83
C ALA A 20 4.07 -10.41 -3.06
N ARG A 21 3.45 -10.37 -4.24
CA ARG A 21 2.35 -9.44 -4.56
C ARG A 21 1.16 -9.67 -3.63
N ALA A 22 0.75 -10.93 -3.46
CA ALA A 22 -0.34 -11.28 -2.55
C ALA A 22 -0.03 -10.86 -1.11
N LEU A 23 1.20 -11.08 -0.63
CA LEU A 23 1.59 -10.63 0.71
C LEU A 23 1.64 -9.10 0.82
N THR A 24 2.16 -8.39 -0.19
CA THR A 24 2.23 -6.92 -0.20
C THR A 24 0.83 -6.30 -0.15
N ALA A 25 -0.13 -6.90 -0.84
CA ALA A 25 -1.53 -6.49 -0.79
C ALA A 25 -2.17 -6.77 0.58
N ALA A 26 -1.85 -7.89 1.23
CA ALA A 26 -2.53 -8.33 2.46
C ALA A 26 -1.88 -7.87 3.77
N ALA A 27 -0.57 -7.62 3.79
CA ALA A 27 0.15 -7.32 5.03
C ALA A 27 -0.13 -5.90 5.53
N ASP A 28 -0.49 -5.79 6.81
CA ASP A 28 -0.85 -4.50 7.41
C ASP A 28 0.32 -3.79 8.07
N TYR A 29 1.33 -4.55 8.49
CA TYR A 29 2.44 -4.04 9.28
C TYR A 29 3.78 -4.51 8.73
N GLY A 30 4.79 -3.66 8.86
CA GLY A 30 6.17 -3.99 8.56
C GLY A 30 7.16 -3.35 9.53
N SER A 31 8.44 -3.51 9.22
CA SER A 31 9.54 -2.92 9.96
C SER A 31 10.43 -2.14 9.02
N LEU A 32 10.77 -0.92 9.42
CA LEU A 32 11.71 -0.05 8.71
C LEU A 32 13.05 -0.08 9.42
N ALA A 33 14.11 -0.41 8.69
CA ALA A 33 15.49 -0.26 9.13
C ALA A 33 16.15 0.87 8.34
N LEU A 34 16.74 1.83 9.04
CA LEU A 34 17.47 2.95 8.44
C LEU A 34 18.97 2.61 8.36
N TRP A 35 19.63 3.12 7.33
CA TRP A 35 21.08 3.12 7.24
C TRP A 35 21.64 3.98 8.38
N GLY A 36 22.30 3.33 9.36
CA GLY A 36 22.57 3.93 10.68
C GLY A 36 22.10 3.07 11.85
N GLY A 37 21.44 1.94 11.58
CA GLY A 37 21.17 0.88 12.55
C GLY A 37 19.89 1.07 13.38
N ARG A 38 19.14 2.14 13.14
CA ARG A 38 17.83 2.35 13.78
C ARG A 38 16.77 1.49 13.12
N VAL A 39 15.88 0.94 13.93
CA VAL A 39 14.78 0.09 13.47
C VAL A 39 13.48 0.51 14.14
N ALA A 40 12.43 0.66 13.33
CA ALA A 40 11.07 0.84 13.79
C ALA A 40 10.23 -0.37 13.36
N HIS A 41 9.42 -0.90 14.28
CA HIS A 41 8.61 -2.08 14.07
C HIS A 41 7.12 -1.75 14.14
N GLY A 42 6.28 -2.60 13.56
CA GLY A 42 4.82 -2.45 13.61
C GLY A 42 4.32 -1.22 12.85
N LEU A 43 5.06 -0.77 11.84
CA LEU A 43 4.65 0.36 11.02
C LEU A 43 3.53 -0.07 10.10
N ARG A 44 2.39 0.60 10.18
CA ARG A 44 1.30 0.44 9.22
C ARG A 44 1.72 1.02 7.89
N PHE A 45 1.38 0.34 6.80
CA PHE A 45 1.76 0.79 5.46
C PHE A 45 0.67 0.52 4.41
N THR A 46 0.80 1.20 3.28
CA THR A 46 0.00 0.99 2.06
C THR A 46 0.86 1.22 0.81
N SER A 47 0.53 0.55 -0.29
CA SER A 47 1.27 0.59 -1.56
C SER A 47 0.40 0.97 -2.77
N ARG A 48 -0.88 1.29 -2.55
CA ARG A 48 -1.90 1.34 -3.62
C ARG A 48 -1.71 2.59 -4.50
N ARG A 49 -2.04 2.45 -5.80
CA ARG A 49 -1.93 3.55 -6.77
C ARG A 49 -2.70 4.76 -6.28
N LEU A 50 -1.99 5.87 -6.33
CA LEU A 50 -2.47 7.16 -5.94
C LEU A 50 -3.46 7.67 -7.01
N ASP A 51 -3.26 7.42 -8.31
CA ASP A 51 -4.07 7.92 -9.45
C ASP A 51 -5.60 7.60 -9.50
N GLY A 52 -6.20 7.04 -8.45
CA GLY A 52 -7.65 6.92 -8.31
C GLY A 52 -8.31 5.95 -9.29
N THR A 53 -7.54 5.20 -10.09
CA THR A 53 -8.11 4.24 -11.04
C THR A 53 -8.72 3.03 -10.32
N PRO A 54 -10.02 2.73 -10.51
CA PRO A 54 -10.65 1.56 -9.92
C PRO A 54 -10.03 0.25 -10.43
N ILE A 55 -9.91 -0.72 -9.53
CA ILE A 55 -9.38 -2.05 -9.83
C ILE A 55 -10.36 -2.83 -10.72
N PRO A 56 -9.92 -3.42 -11.85
CA PRO A 56 -10.70 -4.45 -12.53
C PRO A 56 -10.81 -5.69 -11.64
N GLY A 57 -12.00 -5.95 -11.09
CA GLY A 57 -12.29 -7.20 -10.36
C GLY A 57 -12.45 -7.09 -8.84
N ALA A 58 -12.42 -5.89 -8.25
CA ALA A 58 -12.86 -5.73 -6.86
C ALA A 58 -14.39 -5.90 -6.77
N PRO A 59 -14.93 -6.73 -5.87
CA PRO A 59 -16.37 -6.84 -5.68
C PRO A 59 -16.90 -5.49 -5.17
N VAL A 60 -17.70 -4.82 -6.00
CA VAL A 60 -18.44 -3.63 -5.60
C VAL A 60 -19.39 -4.04 -4.48
N LYS A 61 -19.15 -3.56 -3.26
CA LYS A 61 -20.17 -3.62 -2.20
C LYS A 61 -21.34 -2.76 -2.66
N GLN A 62 -22.39 -3.38 -3.17
CA GLN A 62 -23.67 -2.73 -3.38
C GLN A 62 -24.16 -2.24 -2.01
N THR A 63 -24.16 -0.93 -1.81
CA THR A 63 -24.88 -0.32 -0.69
C THR A 63 -26.36 -0.44 -1.02
N VAL A 64 -27.04 -1.36 -0.34
CA VAL A 64 -28.50 -1.46 -0.38
C VAL A 64 -29.06 -0.24 0.33
N THR A 65 -29.62 0.70 -0.40
CA THR A 65 -30.49 1.74 0.17
C THR A 65 -31.87 1.15 0.35
N GLU A 66 -32.11 0.57 1.53
CA GLU A 66 -33.45 0.32 2.03
C GLU A 66 -33.92 1.59 2.75
N THR A 67 -34.88 2.31 2.16
CA THR A 67 -35.80 3.13 2.95
C THR A 67 -37.13 3.25 2.20
N ASP A 68 -38.04 2.36 2.57
CA ASP A 68 -39.47 2.53 2.35
C ASP A 68 -40.03 3.28 3.57
N THR A 69 -40.63 4.45 3.36
CA THR A 69 -41.62 5.07 4.27
C THR A 69 -42.20 6.34 3.63
N GLY A 70 -43.38 6.18 3.01
CA GLY A 70 -44.56 7.05 3.13
C GLY A 70 -44.51 8.56 2.81
N SER A 71 -45.35 8.93 1.82
CA SER A 71 -46.46 9.91 1.95
C SER A 71 -46.37 11.32 1.29
N VAL A 72 -47.36 11.56 0.40
CA VAL A 72 -48.09 12.78 -0.10
C VAL A 72 -47.47 13.79 -1.09
N ASP A 73 -48.26 14.03 -2.16
CA ASP A 73 -48.32 15.09 -3.20
C ASP A 73 -47.54 16.41 -3.01
N ARG A 74 -46.87 16.92 -4.06
CA ARG A 74 -47.41 17.86 -5.10
C ARG A 74 -46.26 18.49 -5.94
N ARG A 75 -46.55 18.68 -7.24
CA ARG A 75 -45.74 19.31 -8.31
C ARG A 75 -44.91 20.55 -7.92
N GLU A 76 -43.67 20.61 -8.42
CA GLU A 76 -43.12 21.67 -9.28
C GLU A 76 -41.78 21.22 -9.88
N ASP A 77 -41.66 21.23 -11.22
CA ASP A 77 -40.41 21.02 -11.96
C ASP A 77 -39.60 22.33 -11.95
N PRO A 78 -38.28 22.28 -11.66
CA PRO A 78 -37.36 23.19 -12.31
C PRO A 78 -36.21 22.44 -13.01
N SER A 79 -36.12 22.68 -14.32
CA SER A 79 -34.96 22.75 -15.23
C SER A 79 -33.74 21.82 -14.99
N PRO A 80 -33.23 21.13 -16.05
CA PRO A 80 -32.04 20.29 -15.95
C PRO A 80 -30.77 21.16 -15.94
N ALA A 81 -30.40 21.67 -14.77
CA ALA A 81 -29.09 22.25 -14.53
C ALA A 81 -28.30 21.32 -13.60
N GLU A 82 -27.23 20.78 -14.18
CA GLU A 82 -25.97 20.51 -13.47
C GLU A 82 -26.05 19.52 -12.31
N HIS A 83 -26.35 18.26 -12.62
CA HIS A 83 -25.74 17.16 -11.87
C HIS A 83 -24.52 16.68 -12.66
N ALA A 84 -23.48 17.52 -12.72
CA ALA A 84 -22.14 17.03 -12.98
C ALA A 84 -21.82 16.08 -11.82
N THR A 85 -21.82 14.79 -12.12
CA THR A 85 -21.53 13.73 -11.18
C THR A 85 -20.19 14.01 -10.50
N GLY A 86 -20.16 14.04 -9.17
CA GLY A 86 -18.96 14.30 -8.34
C GLY A 86 -17.78 13.35 -8.59
N VAL A 87 -17.89 12.42 -9.54
CA VAL A 87 -16.79 11.61 -10.08
C VAL A 87 -15.83 12.46 -10.92
N GLU A 88 -16.32 13.49 -11.64
CA GLU A 88 -15.46 14.36 -12.45
C GLU A 88 -14.62 15.32 -11.59
N GLN A 89 -15.15 15.80 -10.47
CA GLN A 89 -14.41 16.62 -9.50
C GLN A 89 -13.32 15.84 -8.74
N ILE A 90 -13.47 14.52 -8.59
CA ILE A 90 -12.45 13.66 -7.98
C ILE A 90 -11.30 13.41 -8.96
N ALA A 91 -11.58 13.27 -10.26
CA ALA A 91 -10.55 13.10 -11.28
C ALA A 91 -9.61 14.33 -11.37
N ASP A 92 -10.16 15.54 -11.21
CA ASP A 92 -9.39 16.79 -11.22
C ASP A 92 -8.44 16.95 -10.03
N LEU A 93 -8.74 16.35 -8.87
CA LEU A 93 -7.87 16.38 -7.68
C LEU A 93 -6.55 15.61 -7.89
N TYR A 94 -6.50 14.68 -8.85
CA TYR A 94 -5.34 13.83 -9.12
C TYR A 94 -4.47 14.29 -10.30
N ALA A 95 -4.92 15.29 -11.07
CA ALA A 95 -4.22 15.79 -12.25
C ALA A 95 -2.89 16.51 -11.94
N GLY A 96 -2.63 16.85 -10.67
CA GLY A 96 -1.41 17.52 -10.21
C GLY A 96 -0.35 16.60 -9.60
N TRP A 97 -0.57 15.29 -9.57
CA TRP A 97 0.36 14.41 -8.85
C TRP A 97 1.65 14.13 -9.63
N PRO A 98 2.81 14.07 -8.95
CA PRO A 98 4.05 13.62 -9.58
C PRO A 98 3.83 12.23 -10.15
N THR A 99 4.11 12.06 -11.44
CA THR A 99 3.93 10.78 -12.17
C THR A 99 4.75 9.62 -11.58
N GLY A 100 5.68 9.90 -10.67
CA GLY A 100 6.43 8.93 -9.86
C GLY A 100 5.74 8.48 -8.55
N ALA A 101 4.52 8.96 -8.26
CA ALA A 101 3.77 8.62 -7.04
C ALA A 101 3.06 7.25 -7.12
N ALA A 102 2.94 6.66 -8.32
CA ALA A 102 2.25 5.38 -8.54
C ALA A 102 2.98 4.13 -7.97
N HIS A 103 4.19 4.30 -7.44
CA HIS A 103 5.06 3.21 -6.98
C HIS A 103 5.73 3.51 -5.63
N ARG A 104 5.03 4.18 -4.72
CA ARG A 104 5.56 4.55 -3.40
C ARG A 104 4.93 3.71 -2.31
N LEU A 105 5.73 3.31 -1.33
CA LEU A 105 5.22 2.77 -0.07
C LEU A 105 5.02 3.92 0.90
N LEU A 106 3.79 4.10 1.35
CA LEU A 106 3.45 5.06 2.39
C LEU A 106 3.38 4.34 3.73
N MET A 107 3.92 4.95 4.77
CA MET A 107 3.87 4.40 6.11
C MET A 107 3.59 5.45 7.16
N LEU A 108 2.90 5.02 8.20
CA LEU A 108 2.67 5.81 9.39
C LEU A 108 3.68 5.40 10.45
N ALA A 109 4.53 6.34 10.85
CA ALA A 109 5.60 6.13 11.81
C ALA A 109 5.49 7.11 12.98
N PRO A 110 6.03 6.76 14.17
CA PRO A 110 6.15 7.72 15.26
C PRO A 110 6.89 8.97 14.79
N GLY A 111 6.47 10.15 15.25
CA GLY A 111 7.03 11.45 14.86
C GLY A 111 8.54 11.54 15.08
N ALA A 112 9.05 10.89 16.14
CA ALA A 112 10.48 10.79 16.41
C ALA A 112 11.28 10.07 15.30
N ILE A 113 10.65 9.23 14.47
CA ILE A 113 11.28 8.66 13.28
C ILE A 113 11.29 9.68 12.14
N GLY A 114 10.17 10.40 11.93
CA GLY A 114 10.08 11.46 10.91
C GLY A 114 11.08 12.59 11.14
N GLN A 115 11.27 13.01 12.40
CA GLN A 115 12.24 14.05 12.79
C GLN A 115 13.69 13.69 12.43
N LEU A 116 14.01 12.40 12.32
CA LEU A 116 15.35 11.96 11.96
C LEU A 116 15.65 12.12 10.46
N LEU A 117 14.60 12.22 9.64
CA LEU A 117 14.70 12.33 8.18
C LEU A 117 14.71 13.78 7.68
N GLU A 118 14.50 14.77 8.57
CA GLU A 118 14.25 16.19 8.26
C GLU A 118 15.30 16.89 7.38
N ALA A 119 16.49 16.32 7.20
CA ALA A 119 17.57 16.93 6.42
C ALA A 119 17.84 16.25 5.07
N ASP A 120 17.67 14.93 4.97
CA ASP A 120 18.07 14.16 3.78
C ASP A 120 17.33 12.83 3.74
N ASP A 121 16.99 12.39 2.53
CA ASP A 121 16.53 11.03 2.26
C ASP A 121 17.55 10.01 2.79
N GLN A 122 17.05 8.98 3.46
CA GLN A 122 17.91 7.93 4.03
C GLN A 122 17.76 6.63 3.28
N ALA A 123 18.88 5.98 2.99
CA ALA A 123 18.85 4.60 2.53
C ALA A 123 18.18 3.72 3.60
N CYS A 124 17.28 2.84 3.17
CA CYS A 124 16.46 2.05 4.08
C CYS A 124 16.16 0.66 3.56
N ARG A 125 15.71 -0.20 4.49
CA ARG A 125 15.05 -1.46 4.19
C ARG A 125 13.72 -1.52 4.92
N PHE A 126 12.63 -1.65 4.17
CA PHE A 126 11.32 -1.97 4.73
C PHE A 126 11.01 -3.44 4.53
N GLN A 127 10.65 -4.15 5.58
CA GLN A 127 10.41 -5.59 5.52
C GLN A 127 9.13 -6.00 6.22
N PHE A 128 8.50 -7.03 5.69
CA PHE A 128 7.37 -7.69 6.31
C PHE A 128 7.37 -9.17 5.94
N CYS A 129 6.66 -9.95 6.73
CA CYS A 129 6.48 -11.38 6.52
C CYS A 129 5.07 -11.77 6.89
N GLY A 130 4.57 -12.80 6.24
CA GLY A 130 3.27 -13.37 6.56
C GLY A 130 3.16 -14.76 5.96
N LEU A 131 1.96 -15.32 6.07
CA LEU A 131 1.64 -16.54 5.35
C LEU A 131 1.68 -16.21 3.85
N GLY A 132 2.28 -17.09 3.06
CA GLY A 132 2.05 -17.04 1.62
C GLY A 132 0.55 -17.25 1.42
N GLY A 133 -0.11 -16.36 0.69
CA GLY A 133 -1.51 -16.52 0.34
C GLY A 133 -1.76 -17.84 -0.42
N PRO A 134 -2.93 -18.02 -1.07
CA PRO A 134 -3.31 -19.29 -1.72
C PRO A 134 -2.45 -19.71 -2.93
N VAL A 135 -1.27 -19.11 -3.11
CA VAL A 135 -0.39 -19.27 -4.26
C VAL A 135 0.27 -20.65 -4.31
N THR A 136 0.40 -21.37 -3.17
CA THR A 136 0.55 -22.84 -3.09
C THR A 136 0.36 -23.27 -1.63
N GLU A 137 -0.10 -24.50 -1.34
CA GLU A 137 -0.04 -25.09 0.02
C GLU A 137 1.38 -25.15 0.60
N GLN A 138 2.38 -24.89 -0.25
CA GLN A 138 3.79 -25.10 0.02
C GLN A 138 4.45 -23.83 0.57
N ALA A 139 4.08 -22.61 0.17
CA ALA A 139 4.68 -21.38 0.72
C ALA A 139 4.14 -21.02 2.12
N ARG A 140 4.47 -21.82 3.14
CA ARG A 140 4.07 -21.62 4.55
C ARG A 140 4.34 -20.20 5.07
N TRP A 141 5.37 -19.55 4.55
CA TRP A 141 5.65 -18.14 4.79
C TRP A 141 6.28 -17.49 3.58
N VAL A 142 6.04 -16.19 3.44
CA VAL A 142 6.66 -15.29 2.48
C VAL A 142 7.22 -14.11 3.26
N SER A 143 8.40 -13.64 2.87
CA SER A 143 9.00 -12.42 3.35
C SER A 143 9.37 -11.55 2.16
N VAL A 144 9.00 -10.27 2.23
CA VAL A 144 9.35 -9.25 1.27
C VAL A 144 10.16 -8.19 1.98
N ALA A 145 11.27 -7.78 1.37
CA ALA A 145 12.07 -6.66 1.82
C ALA A 145 12.29 -5.69 0.66
N PHE A 146 11.78 -4.48 0.77
CA PHE A 146 12.03 -3.39 -0.15
C PHE A 146 13.26 -2.61 0.30
N GLY A 147 14.17 -2.36 -0.65
CA GLY A 147 15.31 -1.45 -0.50
C GLY A 147 15.03 -0.16 -1.26
N GLY A 148 15.44 0.97 -0.69
CA GLY A 148 15.14 2.28 -1.26
C GLY A 148 15.60 3.44 -0.42
N TRP A 149 15.05 4.61 -0.76
CA TRP A 149 15.25 5.85 -0.05
C TRP A 149 13.97 6.24 0.67
N VAL A 150 14.04 6.51 1.97
CA VAL A 150 12.90 6.94 2.78
C VAL A 150 13.02 8.43 3.09
N ALA A 151 11.91 9.13 2.96
CA ALA A 151 11.77 10.54 3.29
C ALA A 151 10.51 10.77 4.13
N ALA A 152 10.50 11.87 4.89
CA ALA A 152 9.26 12.38 5.46
C ALA A 152 8.41 13.02 4.34
N VAL A 153 7.11 12.72 4.33
CA VAL A 153 6.17 13.34 3.40
C VAL A 153 6.06 14.84 3.72
N PRO A 154 6.24 15.75 2.74
CA PRO A 154 6.04 17.17 2.95
C PRO A 154 4.62 17.48 3.42
N ALA A 155 4.47 18.45 4.33
CA ALA A 155 3.16 18.80 4.90
C ALA A 155 2.11 19.18 3.82
N ALA A 156 2.56 19.76 2.70
CA ALA A 156 1.70 20.11 1.57
C ALA A 156 1.07 18.87 0.90
N ASP A 157 1.76 17.72 0.93
CA ASP A 157 1.34 16.47 0.31
C ASP A 157 0.66 15.51 1.31
N ALA A 158 0.74 15.79 2.60
CA ALA A 158 0.24 14.90 3.65
C ALA A 158 -1.30 14.74 3.62
N ALA A 159 -2.05 15.80 3.32
CA ALA A 159 -3.51 15.77 3.32
C ALA A 159 -4.10 14.73 2.33
N PRO A 160 -3.78 14.74 1.02
CA PRO A 160 -4.29 13.74 0.08
C PRO A 160 -3.81 12.32 0.41
N LEU A 161 -2.58 12.16 0.90
CA LEU A 161 -2.03 10.85 1.26
C LEU A 161 -2.68 10.27 2.53
N THR A 162 -3.17 11.13 3.42
CA THR A 162 -3.88 10.74 4.65
C THR A 162 -5.19 10.01 4.31
N SER A 163 -5.98 10.56 3.39
CA SER A 163 -7.23 9.92 2.95
C SER A 163 -6.96 8.53 2.37
N HIS A 164 -5.92 8.41 1.53
CA HIS A 164 -5.52 7.13 0.94
C HIS A 164 -5.07 6.12 2.00
N PHE A 165 -4.28 6.56 2.98
CA PHE A 165 -3.86 5.71 4.08
C PHE A 165 -5.05 5.25 4.93
N ALA A 166 -6.01 6.16 5.20
CA ALA A 166 -7.20 5.89 5.99
C ALA A 166 -8.15 4.86 5.36
N GLU A 167 -8.18 4.73 4.03
CA GLU A 167 -8.96 3.68 3.35
C GLU A 167 -8.53 2.28 3.79
N ARG A 168 -7.23 2.07 3.97
CA ARG A 168 -6.68 0.80 4.44
C ARG A 168 -6.67 0.70 5.95
N HIS A 169 -6.31 1.79 6.64
CA HIS A 169 -6.07 1.83 8.09
C HIS A 169 -6.81 2.99 8.76
N PRO A 170 -8.14 2.88 8.99
CA PRO A 170 -8.90 3.93 9.64
C PRO A 170 -8.45 4.06 11.12
N THR A 171 -7.81 5.18 11.46
CA THR A 171 -7.22 5.38 12.79
C THR A 171 -7.17 6.85 13.18
N GLY A 172 -7.27 7.13 14.49
CA GLY A 172 -7.20 8.49 15.02
C GLY A 172 -5.81 9.13 14.94
N ASP A 173 -4.75 8.32 14.82
CA ASP A 173 -3.36 8.78 14.73
C ASP A 173 -3.11 9.74 13.55
N LEU A 174 -3.95 9.68 12.53
CA LEU A 174 -3.89 10.53 11.34
C LEU A 174 -4.25 12.00 11.63
N PHE A 175 -4.94 12.30 12.73
CA PHE A 175 -5.25 13.68 13.13
C PHE A 175 -4.04 14.41 13.75
N ASP A 176 -3.02 13.67 14.20
CA ASP A 176 -1.84 14.19 14.89
C ASP A 176 -0.56 14.14 14.02
N LEU A 177 -0.72 14.12 12.69
CA LEU A 177 0.40 14.18 11.74
C LEU A 177 1.19 15.49 11.87
N GLY A 178 2.51 15.38 11.89
CA GLY A 178 3.44 16.50 12.15
C GLY A 178 3.64 16.79 13.64
N GLY A 179 2.81 16.24 14.52
CA GLY A 179 2.96 16.33 15.98
C GLY A 179 3.52 15.05 16.58
N GLN A 180 2.66 14.04 16.73
CA GLN A 180 3.01 12.74 17.33
C GLN A 180 3.35 11.68 16.28
N TRP A 181 2.83 11.83 15.08
CA TRP A 181 2.99 10.90 13.98
C TRP A 181 3.59 11.58 12.76
N ALA A 182 4.34 10.83 11.98
CA ALA A 182 4.88 11.25 10.71
C ALA A 182 4.42 10.28 9.63
N MET A 183 4.10 10.83 8.46
CA MET A 183 3.93 10.02 7.27
C MET A 183 5.25 9.98 6.53
N LEU A 184 5.70 8.78 6.19
CA LEU A 184 6.93 8.56 5.44
C LEU A 184 6.59 7.93 4.10
N GLU A 185 7.45 8.18 3.12
CA GLU A 185 7.40 7.54 1.82
C GLU A 185 8.73 6.85 1.50
N ILE A 186 8.66 5.69 0.84
CA ILE A 186 9.83 5.04 0.26
C ILE A 186 9.77 5.09 -1.26
N ASP A 187 10.81 5.62 -1.87
CA ASP A 187 11.14 5.34 -3.27
C ASP A 187 11.86 3.99 -3.37
N VAL A 188 11.14 3.00 -3.87
CA VAL A 188 11.63 1.61 -3.98
C VAL A 188 12.52 1.46 -5.19
N VAL A 189 13.72 0.94 -4.97
CA VAL A 189 14.72 0.67 -6.02
C VAL A 189 15.01 -0.81 -6.21
N GLU A 190 14.72 -1.65 -5.21
CA GLU A 190 14.86 -3.10 -5.30
C GLU A 190 13.95 -3.83 -4.31
N ALA A 191 13.70 -5.11 -4.57
CA ALA A 191 13.00 -5.98 -3.63
C ALA A 191 13.67 -7.34 -3.52
N PHE A 192 13.65 -7.90 -2.31
CA PHE A 192 14.06 -9.26 -2.03
C PHE A 192 12.86 -10.05 -1.54
N VAL A 193 12.51 -11.10 -2.27
CA VAL A 193 11.44 -12.03 -1.90
C VAL A 193 12.09 -13.32 -1.42
N ARG A 194 11.61 -13.83 -0.30
CA ARG A 194 12.06 -15.11 0.25
C ARG A 194 10.87 -15.94 0.71
N THR A 195 10.93 -17.23 0.42
CA THR A 195 9.98 -18.25 0.90
C THR A 195 10.76 -19.38 1.56
N GLY A 196 10.06 -20.42 2.00
CA GLY A 196 10.69 -21.65 2.49
C GLY A 196 11.53 -22.41 1.44
N TYR A 197 11.38 -22.10 0.15
CA TYR A 197 11.93 -22.91 -0.95
C TYR A 197 12.79 -22.13 -1.93
N GLY A 198 12.72 -20.80 -1.90
CA GLY A 198 13.42 -19.98 -2.88
C GLY A 198 13.58 -18.54 -2.44
N ARG A 199 14.43 -17.83 -3.19
CA ARG A 199 14.61 -16.39 -3.08
C ARG A 199 14.78 -15.78 -4.45
N VAL A 200 14.31 -14.56 -4.60
CA VAL A 200 14.53 -13.76 -5.81
C VAL A 200 14.84 -12.32 -5.40
N ARG A 201 15.77 -11.71 -6.13
CA ARG A 201 16.01 -10.27 -6.12
C ARG A 201 15.36 -9.68 -7.36
N LEU A 202 14.59 -8.63 -7.17
CA LEU A 202 13.93 -7.86 -8.21
C LEU A 202 14.64 -6.51 -8.31
N ASP A 203 14.87 -6.06 -9.55
CA ASP A 203 15.38 -4.72 -9.82
C ASP A 203 14.26 -3.68 -9.68
N THR A 204 14.55 -2.43 -10.05
CA THR A 204 13.66 -1.28 -9.78
C THR A 204 12.27 -1.45 -10.35
N ASP A 205 12.13 -1.80 -11.62
CA ASP A 205 10.81 -1.89 -12.26
C ASP A 205 10.04 -3.10 -11.75
N ASP A 206 10.71 -4.25 -11.60
CA ASP A 206 10.08 -5.45 -11.05
C ASP A 206 9.67 -5.28 -9.58
N ALA A 207 10.49 -4.60 -8.78
CA ALA A 207 10.20 -4.30 -7.38
C ALA A 207 9.01 -3.35 -7.25
N ARG A 208 8.99 -2.28 -8.05
CA ARG A 208 7.85 -1.35 -8.12
C ARG A 208 6.59 -2.03 -8.63
N SER A 209 6.73 -3.03 -9.49
CA SER A 209 5.61 -3.84 -9.93
C SER A 209 4.92 -4.56 -8.76
N LEU A 210 5.64 -4.95 -7.69
CA LEU A 210 5.03 -5.60 -6.52
C LEU A 210 4.09 -4.67 -5.73
N LEU A 211 4.28 -3.36 -5.86
CA LEU A 211 3.46 -2.34 -5.23
C LEU A 211 2.17 -2.09 -6.01
N ALA A 212 2.18 -2.42 -7.31
CA ALA A 212 0.99 -2.30 -8.14
C ALA A 212 -0.12 -3.24 -7.61
N PRO A 213 -1.38 -2.76 -7.60
CA PRO A 213 -2.52 -3.54 -7.12
C PRO A 213 -2.71 -4.86 -7.86
#